data_AF-A0A2R6DDT1-F1
#
_entry.id   AF-A0A2R6DDT1-F1
#
_cell.length_a   1.000
_cell.length_b   1.000
_cell.length_c   1.000
_cell.angle_alpha   90.00
_cell.angle_beta   90.00
_cell.angle_gamma   90.00
#
_symmetry.space_group_name_H-M   'P 1'
#
loop_
_entity.id
_entity.type
_entity.pdbx_description
1 polymer ?
#
loop_
_entity_poly.entity_id
_entity_poly.type
_entity_poly.pdbx_seq_one_letter_code
_entity_poly.pdbx_strand_id
1 'polypeptide(L)'
;MDPAVLRDDMVASLEHESKRVLESEALSVAFRTVPREAFVPDGHSAYADRPFERHGTRILAPSTVARLLEALDPREGDSVLVVGAGVGYTAAVCAELVGGHNVHAVDIARRLVWEARENLDCAGYGSVLVDRRNGDRGLPEYAPFDRVLLEAAAVRPPDALLRQLAPDGRLVMPMGLGEQSLVTISGDESVERHGTVAFAPMLVESERTDTVEHNRTAREDREFAERDAERRRGWEHDWIDWDQYR
;
A
#
# COMPACT_ATOMS: atom_id res chain seq x y z
N MET A 1 5.91 15.04 25.80
CA MET A 1 5.20 13.78 26.14
C MET A 1 5.87 12.69 25.32
N ASP A 2 6.08 11.52 25.89
CA ASP A 2 6.74 10.40 25.19
C ASP A 2 5.86 9.93 24.00
N PRO A 3 6.37 9.88 22.76
CA PRO A 3 5.64 9.38 21.60
C PRO A 3 5.01 8.00 21.82
N ALA A 4 5.67 7.11 22.57
CA ALA A 4 5.14 5.79 22.85
C ALA A 4 3.84 5.85 23.67
N VAL A 5 3.75 6.76 24.64
CA VAL A 5 2.54 6.97 25.45
C VAL A 5 1.41 7.54 24.60
N LEU A 6 1.70 8.55 23.79
CA LEU A 6 0.71 9.13 22.86
C LEU A 6 0.17 8.11 21.86
N ARG A 7 1.03 7.20 21.41
CA ARG A 7 0.64 6.11 20.52
C ARG A 7 -0.27 5.11 21.21
N ASP A 8 0.06 4.71 22.43
CA ASP A 8 -0.79 3.79 23.20
C ASP A 8 -2.16 4.41 23.50
N ASP A 9 -2.20 5.69 23.89
CA ASP A 9 -3.44 6.45 24.10
C ASP A 9 -4.29 6.52 22.82
N MET A 10 -3.65 6.74 21.66
CA MET A 10 -4.32 6.71 20.36
C MET A 10 -4.95 5.33 20.13
N VAL A 11 -4.21 4.25 20.32
CA VAL A 11 -4.72 2.88 20.08
C VAL A 11 -5.86 2.54 21.05
N ALA A 12 -5.71 2.83 22.33
CA ALA A 12 -6.78 2.66 23.32
C ALA A 12 -8.04 3.44 22.93
N SER A 13 -7.89 4.65 22.37
CA SER A 13 -9.02 5.43 21.86
C SER A 13 -9.71 4.79 20.65
N LEU A 14 -8.98 4.11 19.77
CA LEU A 14 -9.53 3.41 18.60
C LEU A 14 -10.27 2.13 18.99
N GLU A 15 -9.78 1.42 20.01
CA GLU A 15 -10.37 0.21 20.61
C GLU A 15 -11.64 0.52 21.44
N HIS A 16 -11.71 1.73 22.02
CA HIS A 16 -12.79 2.12 22.91
C HIS A 16 -14.18 2.02 22.26
N GLU A 17 -15.20 1.60 23.03
CA GLU A 17 -16.58 1.33 22.58
C GLU A 17 -17.25 2.48 21.82
N SER A 18 -16.84 3.72 22.09
CA SER A 18 -17.38 4.91 21.43
C SER A 18 -16.93 5.06 19.96
N LYS A 19 -15.81 4.45 19.58
CA LYS A 19 -15.32 4.38 18.20
C LYS A 19 -15.44 2.98 17.64
N ARG A 20 -14.88 2.00 18.35
CA ARG A 20 -14.85 0.58 18.00
C ARG A 20 -14.47 0.37 16.53
N VAL A 21 -13.36 0.99 16.13
CA VAL A 21 -12.84 0.93 14.75
C VAL A 21 -11.59 0.07 14.60
N LEU A 22 -11.07 -0.43 15.74
CA LEU A 22 -9.91 -1.28 15.85
C LEU A 22 -10.27 -2.39 16.85
N GLU A 23 -10.42 -3.61 16.37
CA GLU A 23 -10.89 -4.78 17.13
C GLU A 23 -9.88 -5.93 17.06
N SER A 24 -9.11 -6.04 15.98
CA SER A 24 -8.09 -7.08 15.80
C SER A 24 -6.88 -6.82 16.69
N GLU A 25 -6.53 -7.81 17.52
CA GLU A 25 -5.34 -7.75 18.38
C GLU A 25 -4.05 -7.54 17.57
N ALA A 26 -3.93 -8.21 16.42
CA ALA A 26 -2.76 -8.06 15.55
C ALA A 26 -2.65 -6.63 15.01
N LEU A 27 -3.78 -6.02 14.58
CA LEU A 27 -3.79 -4.63 14.13
C LEU A 27 -3.47 -3.67 15.28
N SER A 28 -4.02 -3.91 16.46
CA SER A 28 -3.71 -3.15 17.67
C SER A 28 -2.21 -3.15 18.00
N VAL A 29 -1.54 -4.30 17.89
CA VAL A 29 -0.08 -4.41 18.06
C VAL A 29 0.65 -3.65 16.95
N ALA A 30 0.20 -3.77 15.70
CA ALA A 30 0.82 -3.06 14.58
C ALA A 30 0.76 -1.54 14.75
N PHE A 31 -0.39 -0.98 15.14
CA PHE A 31 -0.54 0.45 15.42
C PHE A 31 0.29 0.92 16.61
N ARG A 32 0.53 0.07 17.63
CA ARG A 32 1.45 0.37 18.74
C ARG A 32 2.92 0.30 18.32
N THR A 33 3.24 -0.42 17.26
CA THR A 33 4.63 -0.61 16.80
C THR A 33 5.07 0.48 15.82
N VAL A 34 4.25 0.78 14.82
CA VAL A 34 4.60 1.74 13.76
C VAL A 34 4.72 3.17 14.31
N PRO A 35 5.86 3.84 14.15
CA PRO A 35 6.06 5.22 14.62
C PRO A 35 5.41 6.23 13.68
N ARG A 36 4.11 6.48 13.86
CA ARG A 36 3.30 7.41 13.04
C ARG A 36 3.91 8.82 12.90
N GLU A 37 4.65 9.29 13.89
CA GLU A 37 5.37 10.56 13.90
C GLU A 37 6.41 10.70 12.78
N ALA A 38 6.92 9.58 12.24
CA ALA A 38 7.81 9.58 11.08
C ALA A 38 7.08 9.89 9.76
N PHE A 39 5.74 9.82 9.74
CA PHE A 39 4.92 9.94 8.53
C PHE A 39 4.13 11.24 8.47
N VAL A 40 4.21 12.09 9.50
CA VAL A 40 3.46 13.35 9.57
C VAL A 40 4.38 14.56 9.77
N PRO A 41 3.98 15.76 9.31
CA PRO A 41 4.80 16.96 9.47
C PRO A 41 4.99 17.42 10.93
N ASP A 42 3.99 17.18 11.79
CA ASP A 42 4.01 17.60 13.19
C ASP A 42 3.90 16.38 14.12
N GLY A 43 5.04 15.97 14.67
CA GLY A 43 5.15 14.84 15.59
C GLY A 43 4.29 14.98 16.86
N HIS A 44 3.99 16.20 17.31
CA HIS A 44 3.20 16.40 18.54
C HIS A 44 1.73 16.04 18.35
N SER A 45 1.22 16.17 17.13
CA SER A 45 -0.17 15.85 16.80
C SER A 45 -0.31 14.57 15.96
N ALA A 46 0.78 13.84 15.72
CA ALA A 46 0.81 12.61 14.95
C ALA A 46 -0.25 11.59 15.38
N TYR A 47 -0.50 11.51 16.68
CA TYR A 47 -1.39 10.56 17.32
C TYR A 47 -2.80 11.09 17.58
N ALA A 48 -3.07 12.35 17.22
CA ALA A 48 -4.43 12.86 17.22
C ALA A 48 -5.24 12.17 16.11
N ASP A 49 -6.49 11.80 16.42
CA ASP A 49 -7.38 11.15 15.46
C ASP A 49 -7.95 12.14 14.43
N ARG A 50 -7.08 12.69 13.59
CA ARG A 50 -7.41 13.69 12.57
C ARG A 50 -6.55 13.52 11.32
N PRO A 51 -7.04 13.95 10.16
CA PRO A 51 -6.24 13.97 8.95
C PRO A 51 -5.24 15.15 8.93
N PHE A 52 -4.25 15.04 8.05
CA PHE A 52 -3.32 16.12 7.72
C PHE A 52 -3.27 16.33 6.21
N GLU A 53 -2.99 17.56 5.78
CA GLU A 53 -2.74 17.90 4.38
C GLU A 53 -1.24 17.75 4.08
N ARG A 54 -0.89 17.10 2.96
CA ARG A 54 0.49 16.96 2.50
C ARG A 54 0.53 16.93 0.97
N HIS A 55 1.29 17.82 0.35
CA HIS A 55 1.47 17.87 -1.11
C HIS A 55 0.17 17.83 -1.94
N GLY A 56 -0.90 18.45 -1.45
CA GLY A 56 -2.22 18.46 -2.13
C GLY A 56 -2.98 17.14 -2.01
N THR A 57 -2.57 16.23 -1.13
CA THR A 57 -3.31 15.05 -0.71
C THR A 57 -3.51 15.04 0.82
N ARG A 58 -4.20 14.01 1.31
CA ARG A 58 -4.55 13.83 2.71
C ARG A 58 -3.82 12.63 3.31
N ILE A 59 -3.14 12.84 4.43
CA ILE A 59 -2.75 11.77 5.35
C ILE A 59 -3.98 11.40 6.16
N LEU A 60 -4.39 10.13 6.10
CA LEU A 60 -5.60 9.63 6.73
C LEU A 60 -5.52 9.71 8.26
N ALA A 61 -6.66 9.94 8.91
CA ALA A 61 -6.77 9.85 10.36
C ALA A 61 -6.56 8.38 10.81
N PRO A 62 -5.95 8.14 12.00
CA PRO A 62 -5.79 6.80 12.57
C PRO A 62 -7.06 5.94 12.51
N SER A 63 -8.23 6.49 12.87
CA SER A 63 -9.51 5.77 12.80
C SER A 63 -9.91 5.36 11.39
N THR A 64 -9.56 6.16 10.38
CA THR A 64 -9.82 5.83 8.98
C THR A 64 -8.91 4.69 8.53
N VAL A 65 -7.62 4.73 8.88
CA VAL A 65 -6.66 3.65 8.59
C VAL A 65 -7.11 2.36 9.27
N ALA A 66 -7.55 2.42 10.53
CA ALA A 66 -8.04 1.24 11.26
C ALA A 66 -9.24 0.61 10.54
N ARG A 67 -10.25 1.39 10.16
CA ARG A 67 -11.42 0.89 9.39
C ARG A 67 -11.02 0.25 8.06
N LEU A 68 -10.07 0.84 7.33
CA LEU A 68 -9.58 0.27 6.07
C LEU A 68 -8.93 -1.10 6.31
N LEU A 69 -8.06 -1.20 7.32
CA LEU A 69 -7.29 -2.41 7.57
C LEU A 69 -8.10 -3.52 8.26
N GLU A 70 -9.08 -3.18 9.10
CA GLU A 70 -10.07 -4.14 9.61
C GLU A 70 -10.88 -4.75 8.46
N ALA A 71 -11.35 -3.93 7.52
CA ALA A 71 -12.04 -4.43 6.33
C ALA A 71 -11.11 -5.25 5.42
N LEU A 72 -9.82 -4.88 5.35
CA LEU A 72 -8.83 -5.56 4.52
C LEU A 72 -8.42 -6.92 5.12
N ASP A 73 -8.39 -7.04 6.45
CA ASP A 73 -7.98 -8.26 7.17
C ASP A 73 -6.66 -8.86 6.62
N PRO A 74 -5.56 -8.08 6.60
CA PRO A 74 -4.25 -8.59 6.19
C PRO A 74 -3.69 -9.52 7.26
N ARG A 75 -3.15 -10.67 6.83
CA ARG A 75 -2.64 -11.73 7.69
C ARG A 75 -1.18 -12.03 7.38
N GLU A 76 -0.49 -12.62 8.34
CA GLU A 76 0.91 -13.02 8.19
C GLU A 76 1.10 -13.82 6.89
N GLY A 77 2.04 -13.37 6.05
CA GLY A 77 2.35 -14.00 4.76
C GLY A 77 1.54 -13.51 3.56
N ASP A 78 0.46 -12.74 3.74
CA ASP A 78 -0.33 -12.19 2.63
C ASP A 78 0.52 -11.22 1.78
N SER A 79 0.42 -11.33 0.45
CA SER A 79 0.90 -10.31 -0.48
C SER A 79 -0.09 -9.15 -0.56
N VAL A 80 0.36 -7.93 -0.28
CA VAL A 80 -0.47 -6.72 -0.17
C VAL A 80 -0.08 -5.69 -1.22
N LEU A 81 -1.06 -5.17 -1.96
CA LEU A 81 -0.92 -3.97 -2.79
C LEU A 81 -1.69 -2.78 -2.17
N VAL A 82 -0.99 -1.69 -1.88
CA VAL A 82 -1.59 -0.41 -1.47
C VAL A 82 -1.56 0.57 -2.65
N VAL A 83 -2.73 0.95 -3.16
CA VAL A 83 -2.88 1.95 -4.22
C VAL A 83 -3.23 3.30 -3.61
N GLY A 84 -2.35 4.28 -3.83
CA GLY A 84 -2.37 5.56 -3.11
C GLY A 84 -1.45 5.52 -1.90
N ALA A 85 -0.16 5.21 -2.10
CA ALA A 85 0.82 5.06 -1.03
C ALA A 85 0.90 6.30 -0.10
N GLY A 86 0.62 7.50 -0.63
CA GLY A 86 0.61 8.72 0.16
C GLY A 86 1.97 8.97 0.81
N VAL A 87 1.96 9.13 2.14
CA VAL A 87 3.20 9.29 2.93
C VAL A 87 3.79 7.96 3.42
N GLY A 88 3.14 6.81 3.12
CA GLY A 88 3.64 5.47 3.45
C GLY A 88 3.12 4.86 4.76
N TYR A 89 2.34 5.59 5.57
CA TYR A 89 1.91 5.09 6.90
C TYR A 89 1.10 3.80 6.83
N THR A 90 0.07 3.72 5.97
CA THR A 90 -0.73 2.49 5.87
C THR A 90 0.10 1.31 5.39
N ALA A 91 1.03 1.54 4.45
CA ALA A 91 1.93 0.51 3.98
C ALA A 91 2.87 0.00 5.10
N ALA A 92 3.31 0.87 6.01
CA ALA A 92 4.08 0.48 7.19
C ALA A 92 3.26 -0.40 8.15
N VAL A 93 1.98 -0.06 8.39
CA VAL A 93 1.10 -0.88 9.23
C VAL A 93 0.84 -2.23 8.59
N CYS A 94 0.61 -2.30 7.27
CA CYS A 94 0.55 -3.58 6.56
C CYS A 94 1.85 -4.37 6.71
N ALA A 95 3.01 -3.72 6.56
CA ALA A 95 4.31 -4.36 6.62
C ALA A 95 4.61 -4.99 7.98
N GLU A 96 4.12 -4.37 9.06
CA GLU A 96 4.20 -4.92 10.41
C GLU A 96 3.39 -6.22 10.56
N LEU A 97 2.27 -6.35 9.83
CA LEU A 97 1.38 -7.51 9.92
C LEU A 97 1.82 -8.66 9.02
N VAL A 98 2.19 -8.34 7.79
CA VAL A 98 2.41 -9.36 6.73
C VAL A 98 3.89 -9.60 6.43
N GLY A 99 4.78 -8.76 6.96
CA GLY A 99 6.19 -8.71 6.61
C GLY A 99 6.45 -7.75 5.45
N GLY A 100 7.42 -6.84 5.61
CA GLY A 100 7.61 -5.73 4.68
C GLY A 100 7.96 -6.11 3.24
N HIS A 101 8.54 -7.29 2.97
CA HIS A 101 8.79 -7.77 1.61
C HIS A 101 7.51 -8.13 0.84
N ASN A 102 6.42 -8.39 1.56
CA ASN A 102 5.12 -8.75 0.99
C ASN A 102 4.25 -7.52 0.69
N VAL A 103 4.69 -6.31 1.07
CA VAL A 103 3.95 -5.07 0.82
C VAL A 103 4.52 -4.33 -0.38
N HIS A 104 3.63 -4.05 -1.33
CA HIS A 104 3.87 -3.24 -2.49
C HIS A 104 2.92 -2.04 -2.42
N ALA A 105 3.43 -0.85 -2.70
CA ALA A 105 2.65 0.36 -2.70
C ALA A 105 2.91 1.16 -3.96
N VAL A 106 1.85 1.76 -4.51
CA VAL A 106 1.96 2.59 -5.69
C VAL A 106 1.31 3.94 -5.45
N ASP A 107 1.92 4.99 -5.95
CA ASP A 107 1.31 6.32 -6.00
C ASP A 107 1.60 6.98 -7.33
N ILE A 108 0.67 7.77 -7.84
CA ILE A 108 0.83 8.47 -9.10
C ILE A 108 1.70 9.73 -8.94
N ALA A 109 1.76 10.31 -7.74
CA ALA A 109 2.55 11.48 -7.41
C ALA A 109 4.00 11.09 -7.09
N ARG A 110 4.94 11.48 -7.95
CA ARG A 110 6.37 11.17 -7.72
C ARG A 110 6.88 11.69 -6.38
N ARG A 111 6.50 12.91 -5.97
CA ARG A 111 6.92 13.50 -4.69
C ARG A 111 6.48 12.66 -3.48
N LEU A 112 5.27 12.10 -3.53
CA LEU A 112 4.78 11.21 -2.48
C LEU A 112 5.52 9.88 -2.48
N VAL A 113 5.85 9.32 -3.66
CA VAL A 113 6.69 8.11 -3.73
C VAL A 113 8.04 8.31 -3.06
N TRP A 114 8.72 9.43 -3.31
CA TRP A 114 9.99 9.75 -2.63
C TRP A 114 9.82 9.87 -1.12
N GLU A 115 8.84 10.67 -0.68
CA GLU A 115 8.58 10.88 0.73
C GLU A 115 8.17 9.59 1.46
N ALA A 116 7.33 8.75 0.84
CA ALA A 116 6.94 7.48 1.41
C ALA A 116 8.15 6.57 1.62
N ARG A 117 9.06 6.48 0.64
CA ARG A 117 10.31 5.71 0.77
C ARG A 117 11.16 6.24 1.93
N GLU A 118 11.35 7.55 2.01
CA GLU A 118 12.12 8.18 3.09
C GLU A 118 11.51 7.92 4.48
N ASN A 119 10.20 8.10 4.61
CA ASN A 119 9.49 7.87 5.87
C ASN A 119 9.54 6.38 6.28
N LEU A 120 9.33 5.46 5.33
CA LEU A 120 9.41 4.02 5.56
C LEU A 120 10.81 3.61 6.01
N ASP A 121 11.86 4.09 5.33
CA ASP A 121 13.25 3.84 5.73
C ASP A 121 13.53 4.35 7.14
N CYS A 122 13.11 5.58 7.46
CA CYS A 122 13.28 6.17 8.78
C CYS A 122 12.53 5.40 9.88
N ALA A 123 11.37 4.84 9.55
CA ALA A 123 10.54 4.06 10.46
C ALA A 123 10.95 2.58 10.57
N GLY A 124 11.95 2.12 9.80
CA GLY A 124 12.43 0.73 9.81
C GLY A 124 11.71 -0.21 8.83
N TYR A 125 10.89 0.30 7.94
CA TYR A 125 10.08 -0.44 6.96
C TYR A 125 10.61 -0.31 5.52
N GLY A 126 11.91 -0.09 5.34
CA GLY A 126 12.55 0.11 4.03
C GLY A 126 12.48 -1.06 3.04
N SER A 127 12.04 -2.24 3.49
CA SER A 127 11.80 -3.41 2.63
C SER A 127 10.53 -3.29 1.77
N VAL A 128 9.61 -2.39 2.15
CA VAL A 128 8.37 -2.13 1.41
C VAL A 128 8.70 -1.57 0.04
N LEU A 129 8.17 -2.18 -1.01
CA LEU A 129 8.32 -1.63 -2.36
C LEU A 129 7.35 -0.47 -2.53
N VAL A 130 7.85 0.73 -2.84
CA VAL A 130 7.01 1.86 -3.22
C VAL A 130 7.40 2.34 -4.59
N ASP A 131 6.47 2.46 -5.53
CA ASP A 131 6.80 2.95 -6.87
C ASP A 131 5.76 3.89 -7.49
N ARG A 132 6.21 4.68 -8.48
CA ARG A 132 5.34 5.56 -9.25
C ARG A 132 4.61 4.76 -10.33
N ARG A 133 3.33 4.53 -10.12
CA ARG A 133 2.45 3.88 -11.10
C ARG A 133 1.08 4.56 -11.14
N ASN A 134 0.40 4.39 -12.26
CA ASN A 134 -1.02 4.67 -12.33
C ASN A 134 -1.77 3.55 -11.59
N GLY A 135 -2.38 3.89 -10.46
CA GLY A 135 -3.09 2.93 -9.60
C GLY A 135 -4.22 2.17 -10.30
N ASP A 136 -4.79 2.72 -11.37
CA ASP A 136 -5.87 2.10 -12.15
C ASP A 136 -5.40 0.83 -12.86
N ARG A 137 -4.08 0.71 -13.09
CA ARG A 137 -3.44 -0.46 -13.71
C ARG A 137 -2.91 -1.47 -12.69
N GLY A 138 -2.96 -1.16 -11.39
CA GLY A 138 -2.33 -1.97 -10.35
C GLY A 138 -0.82 -2.12 -10.52
N LEU A 139 -0.31 -3.31 -10.21
CA LEU A 139 1.09 -3.69 -10.29
C LEU A 139 1.22 -5.16 -10.77
N PRO A 140 0.96 -5.44 -12.06
CA PRO A 140 0.80 -6.80 -12.57
C PRO A 140 2.07 -7.65 -12.48
N GLU A 141 3.25 -7.03 -12.38
CA GLU A 141 4.53 -7.75 -12.29
C GLU A 141 4.71 -8.52 -10.98
N TYR A 142 3.92 -8.17 -9.95
CA TYR A 142 3.95 -8.77 -8.61
C TYR A 142 2.63 -9.47 -8.24
N ALA A 143 1.65 -9.47 -9.15
CA ALA A 143 0.41 -10.18 -8.98
C ALA A 143 0.64 -11.71 -9.01
N PRO A 144 -0.25 -12.51 -8.37
CA PRO A 144 -1.46 -12.10 -7.66
C PRO A 144 -1.21 -11.53 -6.25
N PHE A 145 -2.19 -10.76 -5.75
CA PHE A 145 -2.21 -10.22 -4.39
C PHE A 145 -3.34 -10.85 -3.57
N ASP A 146 -3.03 -11.23 -2.33
CA ASP A 146 -4.03 -11.69 -1.37
C ASP A 146 -4.89 -10.52 -0.88
N ARG A 147 -4.31 -9.32 -0.82
CA ARG A 147 -4.97 -8.10 -0.36
C ARG A 147 -4.64 -6.92 -1.26
N VAL A 148 -5.66 -6.19 -1.69
CA VAL A 148 -5.51 -4.94 -2.41
C VAL A 148 -6.30 -3.85 -1.68
N LEU A 149 -5.62 -2.79 -1.28
CA LEU A 149 -6.22 -1.62 -0.68
C LEU A 149 -6.13 -0.45 -1.66
N LEU A 150 -7.27 0.15 -2.01
CA LEU A 150 -7.32 1.37 -2.81
C LEU A 150 -7.72 2.56 -1.91
N GLU A 151 -6.76 3.43 -1.61
CA GLU A 151 -6.93 4.63 -0.79
C GLU A 151 -7.41 5.84 -1.59
N ALA A 152 -8.30 5.62 -2.56
CA ALA A 152 -8.95 6.67 -3.32
C ALA A 152 -10.36 6.24 -3.72
N ALA A 153 -11.28 7.19 -3.86
CA ALA A 153 -12.65 6.88 -4.23
C ALA A 153 -12.76 6.59 -5.74
N ALA A 154 -13.48 5.53 -6.09
CA ALA A 154 -13.90 5.30 -7.48
C ALA A 154 -15.36 4.84 -7.56
N VAL A 155 -15.98 5.00 -8.73
CA VAL A 155 -17.40 4.66 -8.93
C VAL A 155 -17.63 3.15 -8.91
N ARG A 156 -16.65 2.42 -9.43
CA ARG A 156 -16.59 0.97 -9.51
C ARG A 156 -15.14 0.53 -9.30
N PRO A 157 -14.90 -0.73 -8.96
CA PRO A 157 -13.55 -1.25 -8.79
C PRO A 157 -12.82 -1.21 -10.13
N PRO A 158 -11.54 -0.81 -10.17
CA PRO A 158 -10.74 -0.96 -11.38
C PRO A 158 -10.57 -2.43 -11.78
N ASP A 159 -10.91 -2.77 -13.02
CA ASP A 159 -10.82 -4.13 -13.56
C ASP A 159 -9.39 -4.72 -13.48
N ALA A 160 -8.37 -3.87 -13.54
CA ALA A 160 -6.99 -4.32 -13.42
C ALA A 160 -6.67 -4.79 -12.00
N LEU A 161 -7.22 -4.15 -10.96
CA LEU A 161 -7.03 -4.54 -9.57
C LEU A 161 -7.76 -5.85 -9.28
N LEU A 162 -9.00 -6.00 -9.77
CA LEU A 162 -9.75 -7.26 -9.62
C LEU A 162 -9.03 -8.45 -10.27
N ARG A 163 -8.49 -8.27 -11.49
CA ARG A 163 -7.71 -9.32 -12.17
C ARG A 163 -6.39 -9.68 -11.50
N GLN A 164 -5.90 -8.83 -10.60
CA GLN A 164 -4.66 -9.06 -9.85
C GLN A 164 -4.92 -9.66 -8.46
N LEU A 165 -6.19 -9.88 -8.07
CA LEU A 165 -6.50 -10.61 -6.86
C LEU A 165 -6.17 -12.09 -7.00
N ALA A 166 -5.66 -12.67 -5.92
CA ALA A 166 -5.63 -14.12 -5.74
C ALA A 166 -7.07 -14.67 -5.68
N PRO A 167 -7.28 -16.00 -5.86
CA PRO A 167 -8.61 -16.61 -5.82
C PRO A 167 -9.42 -16.30 -4.56
N ASP A 168 -8.77 -16.31 -3.39
CA ASP A 168 -9.36 -15.93 -2.10
C ASP A 168 -8.99 -14.48 -1.70
N GLY A 169 -8.57 -13.70 -2.68
CA GLY A 169 -8.10 -12.34 -2.51
C GLY A 169 -9.22 -11.37 -2.17
N ARG A 170 -8.83 -10.25 -1.56
CA ARG A 170 -9.74 -9.21 -1.10
C ARG A 170 -9.31 -7.83 -1.56
N LEU A 171 -10.20 -7.10 -2.22
CA LEU A 171 -10.06 -5.67 -2.50
C LEU A 171 -10.87 -4.85 -1.50
N VAL A 172 -10.27 -3.81 -0.92
CA VAL A 172 -10.97 -2.82 -0.09
C VAL A 172 -10.82 -1.44 -0.70
N MET A 173 -11.93 -0.71 -0.82
CA MET A 173 -11.92 0.63 -1.41
C MET A 173 -13.11 1.51 -0.95
N PRO A 174 -12.96 2.84 -0.98
CA PRO A 174 -14.08 3.77 -1.00
C PRO A 174 -14.79 3.71 -2.37
N MET A 175 -16.08 3.40 -2.37
CA MET A 175 -16.89 3.32 -3.59
C MET A 175 -18.03 4.36 -3.60
N GLY A 176 -18.03 5.24 -4.61
CA GLY A 176 -19.07 6.26 -4.83
C GLY A 176 -18.53 7.57 -5.43
N LEU A 177 -19.42 8.41 -5.97
CA LEU A 177 -19.11 9.75 -6.51
C LEU A 177 -19.43 10.90 -5.55
N GLY A 178 -20.46 10.74 -4.71
CA GLY A 178 -20.91 11.74 -3.73
C GLY A 178 -20.88 11.14 -2.33
N GLU A 179 -21.90 10.36 -1.98
CA GLU A 179 -21.85 9.48 -0.82
C GLU A 179 -21.01 8.25 -1.17
N GLN A 180 -19.94 8.02 -0.39
CA GLN A 180 -19.04 6.89 -0.59
C GLN A 180 -19.24 5.88 0.53
N SER A 181 -19.30 4.59 0.20
CA SER A 181 -19.24 3.51 1.18
C SER A 181 -17.86 2.87 1.14
N LEU A 182 -17.32 2.51 2.30
CA LEU A 182 -16.22 1.56 2.34
C LEU A 182 -16.76 0.19 1.93
N VAL A 183 -16.14 -0.44 0.95
CA VAL A 183 -16.54 -1.76 0.47
C VAL A 183 -15.39 -2.74 0.53
N THR A 184 -15.76 -4.00 0.74
CA THR A 184 -14.91 -5.16 0.53
C THR A 184 -15.44 -5.92 -0.67
N ILE A 185 -14.53 -6.36 -1.54
CA ILE A 185 -14.85 -7.12 -2.75
C ILE A 185 -13.97 -8.36 -2.76
N SER A 186 -14.62 -9.53 -2.76
CA SER A 186 -13.92 -10.82 -2.78
C SER A 186 -13.60 -11.25 -4.21
N GLY A 187 -12.75 -12.27 -4.39
CA GLY A 187 -12.39 -12.81 -5.71
C GLY A 187 -13.57 -13.33 -6.54
N ASP A 188 -14.71 -13.65 -5.92
CA ASP A 188 -15.98 -14.01 -6.59
C ASP A 188 -16.86 -12.79 -6.94
N GLU A 189 -16.31 -11.58 -6.81
CA GLU A 189 -16.97 -10.28 -7.01
C GLU A 189 -18.12 -9.99 -6.04
N SER A 190 -18.26 -10.75 -4.94
CA SER A 190 -19.20 -10.41 -3.87
C SER A 190 -18.80 -9.10 -3.19
N VAL A 191 -19.78 -8.23 -2.91
CA VAL A 191 -19.56 -6.89 -2.35
C VAL A 191 -20.20 -6.78 -0.96
N GLU A 192 -19.39 -6.45 0.04
CA GLU A 192 -19.82 -6.12 1.40
C GLU A 192 -19.60 -4.61 1.68
N ARG A 193 -20.46 -3.99 2.50
CA ARG A 193 -20.41 -2.55 2.82
C ARG A 193 -20.16 -2.31 4.30
N HIS A 194 -19.20 -1.43 4.60
CA HIS A 194 -18.69 -1.13 5.95
C HIS A 194 -19.00 0.31 6.40
N GLY A 195 -20.11 0.86 5.90
CA GLY A 195 -20.58 2.21 6.21
C GLY A 195 -19.87 3.32 5.41
N THR A 196 -20.19 4.57 5.75
CA THR A 196 -19.79 5.75 4.97
C THR A 196 -18.32 6.14 5.20
N VAL A 197 -17.68 6.65 4.15
CA VAL A 197 -16.33 7.23 4.15
C VAL A 197 -16.26 8.45 3.23
N ALA A 198 -15.15 9.19 3.25
CA ALA A 198 -14.93 10.33 2.37
C ALA A 198 -13.45 10.43 1.96
N PHE A 199 -13.18 10.08 0.70
CA PHE A 199 -11.88 10.08 0.06
C PHE A 199 -11.88 10.97 -1.19
N ALA A 200 -10.70 11.46 -1.56
CA ALA A 200 -10.50 12.12 -2.84
C ALA A 200 -10.73 11.11 -3.99
N PRO A 201 -11.23 11.55 -5.15
CA PRO A 201 -11.38 10.68 -6.30
C PRO A 201 -10.01 10.16 -6.76
N MET A 202 -10.01 8.93 -7.27
CA MET A 202 -8.86 8.33 -7.92
C MET A 202 -8.46 9.15 -9.15
N LEU A 203 -7.19 9.52 -9.22
CA LEU A 203 -6.62 10.27 -10.35
C LEU A 203 -6.07 9.30 -11.40
N VAL A 204 -6.29 9.61 -12.67
CA VAL A 204 -5.70 8.90 -13.81
C VAL A 204 -4.51 9.69 -14.35
N GLU A 205 -3.52 9.02 -14.96
CA GLU A 205 -2.27 9.66 -15.42
C GLU A 205 -2.49 10.85 -16.37
N SER A 206 -3.55 10.82 -17.20
CA SER A 206 -3.94 11.93 -18.07
C SER A 206 -4.34 13.22 -17.33
N GLU A 207 -4.62 13.12 -16.03
CA GLU A 207 -5.11 14.22 -15.19
C GLU A 207 -3.99 14.89 -14.39
N ARG A 208 -2.73 14.42 -14.49
CA ARG A 208 -1.58 15.00 -13.78
C ARG A 208 -0.62 15.75 -14.70
N THR A 209 -0.22 16.94 -14.26
CA THR A 209 0.74 17.81 -14.95
C THR A 209 2.10 17.71 -14.26
N ASP A 210 2.84 16.61 -14.44
CA ASP A 210 4.22 16.50 -13.96
C ASP A 210 5.14 15.84 -15.01
N THR A 211 6.33 16.41 -15.19
CA THR A 211 7.33 16.03 -16.22
C THR A 211 7.93 14.65 -15.98
N VAL A 212 8.28 13.96 -17.07
CA VAL A 212 8.86 12.60 -17.09
C VAL A 212 10.28 12.61 -16.52
N GLU A 213 10.48 11.96 -15.38
CA GLU A 213 11.80 11.55 -14.89
C GLU A 213 11.76 10.06 -14.54
N HIS A 214 12.83 9.34 -14.90
CA HIS A 214 12.95 7.90 -14.68
C HIS A 214 12.98 7.56 -13.18
N ASN A 215 12.26 6.52 -12.79
CA ASN A 215 12.09 6.05 -11.41
C ASN A 215 12.44 4.56 -11.36
N ARG A 216 13.60 4.20 -10.81
CA ARG A 216 13.92 2.82 -10.40
C ARG A 216 14.18 2.82 -8.90
N THR A 217 13.59 1.88 -8.19
CA THR A 217 13.86 1.63 -6.77
C THR A 217 15.21 0.91 -6.60
N ALA A 218 15.81 1.01 -5.41
CA ALA A 218 17.01 0.23 -5.08
C ALA A 218 16.77 -1.29 -5.06
N ARG A 219 15.51 -1.72 -4.82
CA ARG A 219 15.08 -3.12 -4.90
C ARG A 219 14.95 -3.57 -6.35
N GLU A 220 14.27 -2.81 -7.20
CA GLU A 220 14.22 -3.07 -8.65
C GLU A 220 15.62 -3.05 -9.27
N ASP A 221 16.52 -2.17 -8.81
CA ASP A 221 17.92 -2.18 -9.26
C ASP A 221 18.64 -3.48 -8.92
N ARG A 222 18.39 -4.04 -7.73
CA ARG A 222 18.93 -5.35 -7.33
C ARG A 222 18.28 -6.49 -8.10
N GLU A 223 16.95 -6.53 -8.18
CA GLU A 223 16.22 -7.59 -8.87
C GLU A 223 16.50 -7.59 -10.38
N PHE A 224 16.66 -6.41 -11.02
CA PHE A 224 17.12 -6.33 -12.40
C PHE A 224 18.59 -6.73 -12.54
N ALA A 225 19.46 -6.34 -11.62
CA ALA A 225 20.87 -6.75 -11.66
C ALA A 225 21.01 -8.27 -11.48
N GLU A 226 20.18 -8.89 -10.64
CA GLU A 226 20.09 -10.34 -10.46
C GLU A 226 19.57 -11.02 -11.72
N ARG A 227 18.48 -10.53 -12.32
CA ARG A 227 17.96 -11.03 -13.61
C ARG A 227 18.97 -10.88 -14.75
N ASP A 228 19.71 -9.76 -14.82
CA ASP A 228 20.78 -9.56 -15.80
C ASP A 228 21.98 -10.48 -15.55
N ALA A 229 22.32 -10.75 -14.28
CA ALA A 229 23.35 -11.71 -13.91
C ALA A 229 22.95 -13.14 -14.29
N GLU A 230 21.69 -13.54 -14.07
CA GLU A 230 21.15 -14.82 -14.51
C GLU A 230 21.13 -14.95 -16.03
N ARG A 231 20.69 -13.90 -16.75
CA ARG A 231 20.75 -13.85 -18.22
C ARG A 231 22.16 -14.01 -18.76
N ARG A 232 23.18 -13.45 -18.09
CA ARG A 232 24.59 -13.62 -18.47
C ARG A 232 25.13 -15.03 -18.19
N ARG A 233 24.61 -15.72 -17.17
CA ARG A 233 24.97 -17.11 -16.84
C ARG A 233 24.29 -18.15 -17.75
N GLY A 234 23.27 -17.76 -18.51
CA GLY A 234 22.54 -18.64 -19.44
C GLY A 234 23.13 -18.81 -20.85
N TRP A 235 24.31 -18.23 -21.15
CA TRP A 235 24.95 -18.29 -22.48
C TRP A 235 25.98 -19.43 -22.63
N GLU A 236 25.96 -20.45 -21.76
CA GLU A 236 26.94 -21.56 -21.79
C GLU A 236 26.32 -22.94 -22.10
N HIS A 237 25.30 -23.04 -22.95
CA HIS A 237 24.91 -24.30 -23.64
C HIS A 237 24.22 -23.87 -24.96
N ASP A 238 24.70 -24.13 -26.19
CA ASP A 238 25.33 -25.31 -26.75
C ASP A 238 26.41 -24.94 -27.79
N TRP A 239 27.53 -25.66 -27.76
CA TRP A 239 28.42 -25.80 -28.91
C TRP A 239 27.75 -26.74 -29.92
N ILE A 240 27.29 -26.21 -31.05
CA ILE A 240 26.94 -27.04 -32.21
C ILE A 240 28.25 -27.37 -32.94
N ASP A 241 28.67 -28.62 -32.80
CA ASP A 241 29.76 -29.26 -33.54
C ASP A 241 29.33 -29.44 -35.01
N TRP A 242 30.01 -28.79 -35.95
CA TRP A 242 29.68 -28.79 -37.38
C TRP A 242 30.53 -29.76 -38.22
N ASP A 243 31.27 -30.70 -37.61
CA ASP A 243 32.08 -31.69 -38.32
C ASP A 243 31.31 -32.97 -38.70
N GLN A 244 30.07 -32.82 -39.19
CA GLN A 244 29.36 -33.88 -39.92
C GLN A 244 28.64 -33.37 -41.17
N TYR A 245 29.36 -32.68 -42.05
CA TYR A 245 29.03 -32.72 -43.48
C TYR A 245 30.29 -33.06 -44.30
N ARG A 246 30.15 -34.22 -44.94
CA ARG A 246 31.06 -34.97 -45.81
C ARG A 246 31.60 -34.19 -47.00
#